data_AF-A0A2P7QLB3-F1
#
_entry.id   AF-A0A2P7QLB3-F1
#
_cell.length_a   1.000
_cell.length_b   1.000
_cell.length_c   1.000
_cell.angle_alpha   90.00
_cell.angle_beta   90.00
_cell.angle_gamma   90.00
#
_symmetry.space_group_name_H-M   'P 1'
#
loop_
_entity.id
_entity.type
_entity.pdbx_description
1 polymer ?
#
loop_
_entity_poly.entity_id
_entity_poly.type
_entity_poly.pdbx_seq_one_letter_code
_entity_poly.pdbx_strand_id
1 'polypeptide(L)'
;MLLGLAALAFPVVARLPAGAFVGWLLLAAGLLELAAAFVFAGTGRTGAGAAAAATTIAGALFLANPSIKLVPGVWIVTIWLALRGAILLVTGFRTRGEVRPLGLYAGACDLLLALALLLGMPVSAIVLLLFGPSPEMRAGFAVVLTASFFVTGASLIAIARSRLR
;
A
#
# COMPACT_ATOMS: atom_id res chain seq x y z
N MET A 1 0.17 -6.21 9.11
CA MET A 1 -0.86 -5.97 10.15
C MET A 1 -0.47 -4.86 11.12
N LEU A 2 0.66 -4.94 11.84
CA LEU A 2 1.10 -3.85 12.72
C LEU A 2 1.25 -2.50 11.99
N LEU A 3 1.75 -2.50 10.76
CA LEU A 3 1.83 -1.30 9.92
C LEU A 3 0.44 -0.73 9.53
N GLY A 4 -0.58 -1.59 9.41
CA GLY A 4 -1.95 -1.15 9.19
C GLY A 4 -2.52 -0.45 10.43
N LEU A 5 -2.25 -0.98 11.63
CA LEU A 5 -2.61 -0.30 12.88
C LEU A 5 -1.86 1.02 13.04
N ALA A 6 -0.58 1.06 12.67
CA ALA A 6 0.20 2.29 12.67
C ALA A 6 -0.38 3.33 11.68
N ALA A 7 -0.87 2.90 10.52
CA ALA A 7 -1.53 3.79 9.56
C ALA A 7 -2.78 4.46 10.16
N LEU A 8 -3.57 3.76 10.99
CA LEU A 8 -4.71 4.37 11.69
C LEU A 8 -4.31 5.45 12.70
N ALA A 9 -3.08 5.46 13.20
CA ALA A 9 -2.60 6.51 14.08
C ALA A 9 -2.30 7.82 13.34
N PHE A 10 -2.24 7.80 12.00
CA PHE A 10 -1.90 8.96 11.17
C PHE A 10 -2.69 10.24 11.48
N PRO A 11 -4.02 10.22 11.70
CA PRO A 11 -4.78 11.44 11.99
C PRO A 11 -4.39 12.11 13.32
N VAL A 12 -3.83 11.33 14.25
CA VAL A 12 -3.51 11.75 15.62
C VAL A 12 -2.07 12.27 15.73
N VAL A 13 -1.17 11.82 14.86
CA VAL A 13 0.25 12.22 14.87
C VAL A 13 0.41 13.59 14.21
N ALA A 14 0.00 14.66 14.91
CA ALA A 14 0.07 16.03 14.41
C ALA A 14 1.51 16.59 14.29
N ARG A 15 2.52 15.90 14.85
CA ARG A 15 3.88 16.41 14.99
C ARG A 15 4.84 15.99 13.87
N LEU A 16 4.47 15.01 13.03
CA LEU A 16 5.31 14.56 11.93
C LEU A 16 4.80 15.09 10.59
N PRO A 17 5.69 15.46 9.65
CA PRO A 17 5.29 15.72 8.27
C PRO A 17 4.56 14.50 7.72
N ALA A 18 3.35 14.72 7.19
CA ALA A 18 2.49 13.67 6.68
C ALA A 18 3.23 12.75 5.69
N GLY A 19 4.01 13.34 4.79
CA GLY A 19 4.81 12.62 3.82
C GLY A 19 5.85 11.70 4.46
N ALA A 20 6.56 12.18 5.48
CA ALA A 20 7.57 11.39 6.18
C ALA A 20 6.95 10.16 6.87
N PHE A 21 5.80 10.32 7.53
CA PHE A 21 5.14 9.20 8.20
C PHE A 21 4.70 8.11 7.22
N VAL A 22 4.05 8.51 6.12
CA VAL A 22 3.63 7.59 5.05
C VAL A 22 4.84 6.94 4.40
N GLY A 23 5.92 7.71 4.17
CA GLY A 23 7.17 7.23 3.62
C GLY A 23 7.80 6.13 4.47
N TRP A 24 7.88 6.32 5.80
CA TRP A 24 8.38 5.30 6.72
C TRP A 24 7.51 4.04 6.73
N LEU A 25 6.19 4.18 6.72
CA LEU A 25 5.27 3.03 6.66
C LEU A 25 5.46 2.22 5.38
N LEU A 26 5.46 2.88 4.22
CA LEU A 26 5.66 2.23 2.93
C LEU A 26 7.05 1.61 2.82
N LEU A 27 8.08 2.30 3.28
CA LEU A 27 9.45 1.78 3.24
C LEU A 27 9.56 0.51 4.12
N ALA A 28 9.04 0.56 5.35
CA ALA A 28 9.04 -0.60 6.24
C ALA A 28 8.23 -1.77 5.65
N ALA A 29 7.04 -1.50 5.10
CA ALA A 29 6.23 -2.52 4.43
C ALA A 29 6.97 -3.15 3.25
N GLY A 30 7.52 -2.33 2.36
CA GLY A 30 8.25 -2.79 1.18
C GLY A 30 9.48 -3.62 1.52
N LEU A 31 10.27 -3.20 2.53
CA LEU A 31 11.44 -3.96 2.98
C LEU A 31 11.06 -5.31 3.60
N LEU A 32 9.99 -5.35 4.42
CA LEU A 32 9.50 -6.60 5.00
C LEU A 32 8.96 -7.55 3.93
N GLU A 33 8.24 -7.02 2.93
CA GLU A 33 7.76 -7.80 1.78
C GLU A 33 8.91 -8.32 0.93
N LEU A 34 9.95 -7.52 0.73
CA LEU A 34 11.14 -7.91 -0.01
C LEU A 34 11.86 -9.05 0.70
N ALA A 35 12.07 -8.92 2.02
CA ALA A 35 12.65 -9.96 2.85
C ALA A 35 11.81 -11.25 2.79
N ALA A 36 10.49 -11.15 2.90
CA ALA A 36 9.59 -12.29 2.76
C ALA A 36 9.68 -12.95 1.38
N ALA A 37 9.78 -12.16 0.30
CA ALA A 37 9.92 -12.68 -1.06
C ALA A 37 11.24 -13.46 -1.25
N PHE A 38 12.33 -13.04 -0.58
CA PHE A 38 13.59 -13.77 -0.59
C PHE A 38 13.57 -15.03 0.27
N VAL A 39 12.97 -14.99 1.46
CA VAL A 39 12.93 -16.12 2.40
C VAL A 39 11.97 -17.21 1.92
N PHE A 40 10.79 -16.86 1.42
CA PHE A 40 9.74 -17.82 1.03
C PHE A 40 9.74 -18.16 -0.46
N ALA A 41 10.90 -18.03 -1.12
CA ALA A 41 11.09 -18.15 -2.56
C ALA A 41 10.47 -19.41 -3.18
N GLY A 42 9.64 -19.23 -4.21
CA GLY A 42 8.98 -20.29 -5.00
C GLY A 42 8.48 -19.75 -6.35
N THR A 43 7.60 -20.48 -7.02
CA THR A 43 6.91 -20.04 -8.26
C THR A 43 6.08 -18.78 -7.99
N GLY A 44 6.65 -17.62 -8.31
CA GLY A 44 6.04 -16.30 -7.99
C GLY A 44 7.00 -15.29 -7.37
N ARG A 45 8.25 -15.69 -7.05
CA ARG A 45 9.27 -14.81 -6.43
C ARG A 45 9.47 -13.49 -7.16
N THR A 46 9.51 -13.51 -8.49
CA THR A 46 9.83 -12.33 -9.29
C THR A 46 8.79 -11.23 -9.16
N GLY A 47 7.50 -11.55 -9.24
CA GLY A 47 6.49 -10.50 -9.11
C GLY A 47 6.12 -10.15 -7.67
N ALA A 48 6.27 -11.07 -6.70
CA ALA A 48 6.22 -10.69 -5.28
C ALA A 48 7.36 -9.70 -4.95
N GLY A 49 8.57 -9.96 -5.45
CA GLY A 49 9.71 -9.05 -5.33
C GLY A 49 9.49 -7.73 -6.05
N ALA A 50 8.88 -7.73 -7.23
CA ALA A 50 8.56 -6.50 -7.96
C ALA A 50 7.50 -5.64 -7.24
N ALA A 51 6.46 -6.26 -6.68
CA ALA A 51 5.45 -5.56 -5.87
C ALA A 51 6.06 -4.97 -4.58
N ALA A 52 6.95 -5.72 -3.92
CA ALA A 52 7.71 -5.24 -2.77
C ALA A 52 8.64 -4.07 -3.14
N ALA A 53 9.35 -4.17 -4.27
CA ALA A 53 10.20 -3.10 -4.78
C ALA A 53 9.40 -1.84 -5.10
N ALA A 54 8.23 -1.95 -5.73
CA ALA A 54 7.34 -0.82 -5.99
C ALA A 54 6.94 -0.11 -4.68
N THR A 55 6.68 -0.88 -3.62
CA THR A 55 6.32 -0.35 -2.30
C THR A 55 7.50 0.35 -1.61
N THR A 56 8.70 -0.25 -1.68
CA THR A 56 9.93 0.37 -1.18
C THR A 56 10.25 1.68 -1.91
N ILE A 57 10.11 1.70 -3.24
CA ILE A 57 10.34 2.90 -4.06
C ILE A 57 9.32 3.99 -3.71
N ALA A 58 8.04 3.64 -3.56
CA ALA A 58 7.02 4.61 -3.13
C ALA A 58 7.36 5.21 -1.76
N GLY A 59 7.80 4.39 -0.80
CA GLY A 59 8.26 4.87 0.50
C GLY A 59 9.47 5.81 0.40
N ALA A 60 10.47 5.45 -0.41
CA ALA A 60 11.64 6.28 -0.66
C ALA A 60 11.28 7.64 -1.29
N LEU A 61 10.33 7.67 -2.24
CA LEU A 61 9.85 8.92 -2.86
C LEU A 61 9.21 9.85 -1.83
N PHE A 62 8.41 9.31 -0.90
CA PHE A 62 7.82 10.09 0.19
C PHE A 62 8.87 10.60 1.19
N LEU A 63 9.91 9.82 1.48
CA LEU A 63 11.00 10.24 2.37
C LEU A 63 11.93 11.26 1.71
N ALA A 64 12.11 11.20 0.39
CA ALA A 64 12.86 12.20 -0.36
C ALA A 64 12.16 13.57 -0.40
N ASN A 65 10.83 13.58 -0.25
CA ASN A 65 10.03 14.80 -0.15
C ASN A 65 9.07 14.75 1.05
N PRO A 66 9.59 14.91 2.29
CA PRO A 66 8.78 14.77 3.51
C PRO A 66 7.68 15.84 3.62
N SER A 67 7.85 16.97 2.93
CA SER A 67 6.91 18.09 2.86
C SER A 67 5.88 17.94 1.74
N ILE A 68 5.76 16.76 1.12
CA ILE A 68 4.79 16.52 0.07
C ILE A 68 3.37 16.83 0.58
N LYS A 69 2.66 17.67 -0.17
CA LYS A 69 1.27 18.01 0.14
C LYS A 69 0.39 16.79 -0.08
N LEU A 70 -0.77 16.79 0.58
CA LEU A 70 -1.71 15.67 0.54
C LEU A 70 -2.11 15.28 -0.89
N VAL A 71 -2.45 16.25 -1.75
CA VAL A 71 -2.92 15.97 -3.13
C VAL A 71 -1.84 15.29 -4.01
N PRO A 72 -0.61 15.82 -4.13
CA PRO A 72 0.47 15.09 -4.80
C PRO A 72 0.77 13.73 -4.15
N GLY A 73 0.66 13.62 -2.81
CA GLY A 73 0.82 12.36 -2.10
C GLY A 73 -0.23 11.31 -2.50
N VAL A 74 -1.50 11.71 -2.64
CA VAL A 74 -2.59 10.85 -3.11
C VAL A 74 -2.30 10.32 -4.51
N TRP A 75 -1.77 11.13 -5.42
CA TRP A 75 -1.35 10.66 -6.75
C TRP A 75 -0.28 9.57 -6.67
N ILE A 76 0.76 9.77 -5.86
CA ILE A 76 1.83 8.77 -5.69
C ILE A 76 1.26 7.47 -5.13
N VAL A 77 0.41 7.54 -4.11
CA VAL A 77 -0.23 6.35 -3.52
C VAL A 77 -1.17 5.67 -4.50
N THR A 78 -1.91 6.43 -5.30
CA THR A 78 -2.80 5.88 -6.34
C THR A 78 -2.01 5.12 -7.40
N ILE A 79 -0.91 5.71 -7.90
CA ILE A 79 -0.02 5.07 -8.88
C ILE A 79 0.64 3.83 -8.26
N TRP A 80 1.10 3.93 -7.01
CA TRP A 80 1.70 2.80 -6.30
C TRP A 80 0.71 1.64 -6.13
N LEU A 81 -0.51 1.89 -5.65
CA LEU A 81 -1.55 0.87 -5.51
C LEU A 81 -1.93 0.26 -6.87
N ALA A 82 -2.07 1.08 -7.91
CA ALA A 82 -2.37 0.60 -9.26
C ALA A 82 -1.28 -0.32 -9.80
N LEU A 83 -0.01 0.11 -9.69
CA LEU A 83 1.15 -0.66 -10.14
C LEU A 83 1.28 -1.96 -9.35
N ARG A 84 1.23 -1.89 -8.02
CA ARG A 84 1.34 -3.03 -7.13
C ARG A 84 0.20 -4.03 -7.35
N GLY A 85 -1.03 -3.54 -7.43
CA GLY A 85 -2.22 -4.34 -7.69
C GLY A 85 -2.14 -5.07 -9.02
N ALA A 86 -1.68 -4.39 -10.08
CA ALA A 86 -1.46 -5.00 -11.39
C ALA A 86 -0.40 -6.12 -11.36
N ILE A 87 0.74 -5.89 -10.68
CA ILE A 87 1.78 -6.90 -10.53
C ILE A 87 1.25 -8.14 -9.79
N LEU A 88 0.51 -7.94 -8.69
CA LEU A 88 -0.07 -9.01 -7.89
C LEU A 88 -1.14 -9.80 -8.65
N LEU A 89 -1.96 -9.14 -9.46
CA LEU A 89 -2.93 -9.81 -10.33
C LEU A 89 -2.25 -10.64 -11.41
N VAL A 90 -1.31 -10.04 -12.15
CA VAL A 90 -0.58 -10.74 -13.23
C VAL A 90 0.15 -11.95 -12.67
N THR A 91 0.79 -11.82 -11.50
CA THR A 91 1.42 -12.97 -10.84
C THR A 91 0.41 -13.99 -10.35
N GLY A 92 -0.68 -13.57 -9.72
CA GLY A 92 -1.77 -14.45 -9.31
C GLY A 92 -2.33 -15.28 -10.48
N PHE A 93 -2.48 -14.68 -11.66
CA PHE A 93 -2.92 -15.42 -12.87
C PHE A 93 -1.89 -16.43 -13.39
N ARG A 94 -0.60 -16.19 -13.14
CA ARG A 94 0.50 -17.08 -13.56
C ARG A 94 0.81 -18.18 -12.54
N THR A 95 0.52 -17.96 -11.27
CA THR A 95 0.79 -18.91 -10.19
C THR A 95 -0.35 -19.93 -10.07
N ARG A 96 -0.03 -21.18 -9.74
CA ARG A 96 -1.00 -22.26 -9.46
C ARG A 96 -0.96 -22.64 -7.97
N GLY A 97 -2.03 -23.27 -7.49
CA GLY A 97 -2.13 -23.76 -6.11
C GLY A 97 -2.78 -22.77 -5.14
N GLU A 98 -2.62 -23.04 -3.84
CA GLU A 98 -3.34 -22.37 -2.75
C GLU A 98 -3.03 -20.87 -2.60
N VAL A 99 -1.88 -20.42 -3.11
CA VAL A 99 -1.45 -19.01 -3.04
C VAL A 99 -2.04 -18.13 -4.14
N ARG A 100 -2.62 -18.73 -5.20
CA ARG A 100 -3.27 -18.01 -6.31
C ARG A 100 -4.42 -17.09 -5.85
N PRO A 101 -5.46 -17.58 -5.14
CA PRO A 101 -6.59 -16.74 -4.76
C PRO A 101 -6.17 -15.57 -3.86
N LEU A 102 -5.15 -15.77 -3.01
CA LEU A 102 -4.62 -14.72 -2.13
C LEU A 102 -3.94 -13.60 -2.92
N GLY A 103 -3.11 -13.94 -3.90
CA GLY A 103 -2.45 -12.95 -4.76
C GLY A 103 -3.45 -12.17 -5.62
N LEU A 104 -4.46 -12.86 -6.18
CA LEU A 104 -5.53 -12.22 -6.94
C LEU A 104 -6.38 -11.29 -6.09
N TYR A 105 -6.76 -11.73 -4.88
CA TYR A 105 -7.53 -10.92 -3.95
C TYR A 105 -6.77 -9.66 -3.51
N ALA A 106 -5.50 -9.82 -3.11
CA ALA A 106 -4.66 -8.68 -2.73
C ALA A 106 -4.49 -7.68 -3.88
N GLY A 107 -4.23 -8.17 -5.09
CA GLY A 107 -4.11 -7.31 -6.26
C GLY A 107 -5.41 -6.59 -6.63
N ALA A 108 -6.55 -7.29 -6.55
CA ALA A 108 -7.86 -6.69 -6.79
C ALA A 108 -8.21 -5.62 -5.74
N CYS A 109 -7.92 -5.87 -4.46
CA CYS A 109 -8.11 -4.89 -3.40
C CYS A 109 -7.28 -3.62 -3.65
N ASP A 110 -6.00 -3.76 -3.99
CA ASP A 110 -5.14 -2.60 -4.28
C ASP A 110 -5.65 -1.81 -5.49
N LEU A 111 -6.12 -2.47 -6.55
CA LEU A 111 -6.73 -1.79 -7.70
C LEU A 111 -8.04 -1.06 -7.35
N LEU A 112 -8.90 -1.68 -6.55
CA LEU A 112 -10.15 -1.06 -6.09
C LEU A 112 -9.87 0.15 -5.20
N LEU A 113 -8.85 0.08 -4.34
CA LEU A 113 -8.40 1.20 -3.52
C LEU A 113 -7.80 2.32 -4.37
N ALA A 114 -6.99 1.99 -5.39
CA ALA A 114 -6.47 2.97 -6.34
C ALA A 114 -7.63 3.68 -7.08
N LEU A 115 -8.63 2.92 -7.53
CA LEU A 115 -9.81 3.48 -8.18
C LEU A 115 -10.62 4.38 -7.23
N ALA A 116 -10.81 3.96 -5.97
CA ALA A 116 -11.48 4.76 -4.96
C ALA A 116 -10.75 6.09 -4.71
N LEU A 117 -9.42 6.09 -4.63
CA LEU A 117 -8.63 7.32 -4.53
C LEU A 117 -8.77 8.19 -5.78
N LEU A 118 -8.71 7.59 -6.97
CA LEU A 118 -8.85 8.30 -8.24
C LEU A 118 -10.20 9.01 -8.36
N LEU A 119 -11.29 8.33 -7.97
CA LEU A 119 -12.64 8.90 -7.96
C LEU A 119 -12.83 9.92 -6.83
N GLY A 120 -12.16 9.74 -5.70
CA GLY A 120 -12.21 10.67 -4.56
C GLY A 120 -11.38 11.94 -4.75
N MET A 121 -10.40 11.94 -5.65
CA MET A 121 -9.49 13.08 -5.86
C MET A 121 -10.19 14.37 -6.30
N PRO A 122 -11.10 14.39 -7.29
CA PRO A 122 -11.80 15.61 -7.69
C PRO A 122 -12.57 16.24 -6.54
N VAL A 123 -13.30 15.42 -5.77
CA VAL A 123 -14.06 15.88 -4.59
C VAL A 123 -13.11 16.44 -3.53
N SER A 124 -12.01 15.72 -3.25
CA SER A 124 -10.98 16.15 -2.30
C SER A 124 -10.31 17.46 -2.70
N ALA A 125 -10.07 17.67 -4.00
CA ALA A 125 -9.49 18.91 -4.51
C ALA A 125 -10.44 20.11 -4.35
N ILE A 126 -11.74 19.92 -4.62
CA ILE A 126 -12.77 20.94 -4.41
C ILE A 126 -12.87 21.29 -2.92
N VAL A 127 -12.95 20.28 -2.04
CA VAL A 127 -13.00 20.49 -0.59
C VAL A 127 -11.76 21.23 -0.10
N LEU A 128 -10.56 20.84 -0.55
CA LEU A 128 -9.32 21.49 -0.19
C LEU A 128 -9.28 22.95 -0.65
N LEU A 129 -9.81 23.25 -1.83
CA LEU A 129 -9.84 24.61 -2.38
C LEU A 129 -10.81 25.51 -1.61
N LEU A 130 -11.98 24.98 -1.23
CA LEU A 130 -13.04 25.75 -0.58
C LEU A 130 -12.85 25.88 0.94
N PHE A 131 -12.34 24.83 1.59
CA PHE A 131 -12.33 24.71 3.06
C PHE A 131 -10.93 24.49 3.64
N GLY A 132 -9.91 24.30 2.81
CA GLY A 132 -8.56 23.94 3.26
C GLY A 132 -8.43 22.47 3.68
N PRO A 133 -7.27 22.06 4.25
CA PRO A 133 -7.02 20.67 4.61
C PRO A 133 -7.90 20.21 5.78
N SER A 134 -8.76 19.23 5.55
CA SER A 134 -9.66 18.71 6.59
C SER A 134 -9.10 17.45 7.29
N PRO A 135 -9.40 17.24 8.58
CA PRO A 135 -9.07 15.99 9.29
C PRO A 135 -9.66 14.74 8.62
N GLU A 136 -10.85 14.86 8.04
CA GLU A 136 -11.58 13.77 7.38
C GLU A 136 -10.85 13.26 6.14
N MET A 137 -10.25 14.17 5.35
CA MET A 137 -9.41 13.78 4.20
C MET A 137 -8.22 12.92 4.64
N ARG A 138 -7.56 13.29 5.75
CA ARG A 138 -6.45 12.52 6.31
C ARG A 138 -6.91 11.16 6.83
N ALA A 139 -8.06 11.11 7.49
CA ALA A 139 -8.65 9.87 7.97
C ALA A 139 -8.99 8.92 6.80
N GLY A 140 -9.63 9.40 5.74
CA GLY A 140 -9.94 8.59 4.56
C GLY A 140 -8.68 8.02 3.91
N PHE A 141 -7.62 8.84 3.78
CA PHE A 141 -6.34 8.38 3.27
C PHE A 141 -5.68 7.32 4.16
N ALA A 142 -5.72 7.49 5.49
CA ALA A 142 -5.21 6.51 6.45
C ALA A 142 -5.95 5.17 6.36
N VAL A 143 -7.27 5.20 6.16
CA VAL A 143 -8.10 3.99 5.97
C VAL A 143 -7.66 3.21 4.73
N VAL A 144 -7.37 3.89 3.62
CA VAL A 144 -6.88 3.24 2.39
C VAL A 144 -5.54 2.52 2.63
N LEU A 145 -4.57 3.19 3.25
CA LEU A 145 -3.28 2.58 3.59
C LEU A 145 -3.44 1.40 4.55
N THR A 146 -4.30 1.55 5.56
CA THR A 146 -4.62 0.50 6.53
C THR A 146 -5.16 -0.73 5.82
N ALA A 147 -6.17 -0.56 4.97
CA ALA A 147 -6.79 -1.66 4.24
C ALA A 147 -5.77 -2.43 3.39
N SER A 148 -4.95 -1.73 2.60
CA SER A 148 -3.89 -2.36 1.79
C SER A 148 -2.91 -3.15 2.67
N PHE A 149 -2.36 -2.55 3.75
CA PHE A 149 -1.42 -3.24 4.63
C PHE A 149 -2.01 -4.43 5.40
N PHE A 150 -3.31 -4.41 5.70
CA PHE A 150 -3.99 -5.55 6.29
C PHE A 150 -4.13 -6.69 5.31
N VAL A 151 -4.60 -6.40 4.09
CA VAL A 151 -4.77 -7.41 3.03
C VAL A 151 -3.43 -8.04 2.68
N THR A 152 -2.37 -7.25 2.47
CA THR A 152 -1.03 -7.80 2.23
C THR A 152 -0.50 -8.57 3.43
N GLY A 153 -0.66 -8.04 4.65
CA GLY A 153 -0.20 -8.75 5.84
C GLY A 153 -0.85 -10.11 6.00
N ALA A 154 -2.16 -10.20 5.74
CA ALA A 154 -2.90 -11.45 5.76
C ALA A 154 -2.42 -12.44 4.69
N SER A 155 -2.15 -11.96 3.47
CA SER A 155 -1.66 -12.82 2.39
C SER A 155 -0.27 -13.40 2.70
N LEU A 156 0.64 -12.60 3.26
CA LEU A 156 1.97 -13.08 3.69
C LEU A 156 1.88 -14.14 4.79
N ILE A 157 1.03 -13.94 5.80
CA ILE A 157 0.82 -14.92 6.87
C ILE A 157 0.25 -16.23 6.30
N ALA A 158 -0.72 -16.15 5.39
CA ALA A 158 -1.32 -17.32 4.77
C ALA A 158 -0.30 -18.11 3.93
N ILE A 159 0.54 -17.42 3.15
CA ILE A 159 1.65 -18.03 2.39
C ILE A 159 2.66 -18.70 3.33
N ALA A 160 3.02 -18.04 4.43
CA ALA A 160 3.94 -18.62 5.41
C ALA A 160 3.36 -19.90 6.04
N ARG A 161 2.05 -19.92 6.34
CA ARG A 161 1.37 -21.09 6.92
C ARG A 161 1.26 -22.25 5.93
N SER A 162 1.03 -22.00 4.64
CA SER A 162 0.91 -23.07 3.64
C SER A 162 2.24 -23.79 3.38
N ARG A 163 3.38 -23.20 3.76
CA ARG A 163 4.72 -23.81 3.64
C ARG A 163 5.11 -24.70 4.81
N LEU A 164 4.41 -24.60 5.95
CA LEU A 164 4.68 -25.37 7.17
C LEU A 164 3.87 -26.68 7.24
N ARG A 165 3.00 -26.93 6.26
CA ARG A 165 2.21 -28.16 6.11
C ARG A 165 2.83 -29.05 5.05
#